data_AF-A0A1R1XZD1-F1
#
_entry.id   AF-A0A1R1XZD1-F1
#
_cell.length_a   1.000
_cell.length_b   1.000
_cell.length_c   1.000
_cell.angle_alpha   90.00
_cell.angle_beta   90.00
_cell.angle_gamma   90.00
#
_symmetry.space_group_name_H-M   'P 1'
#
loop_
_entity.id
_entity.type
_entity.pdbx_description
1 polymer ?
#
loop_
_entity_poly.entity_id
_entity_poly.type
_entity_poly.pdbx_seq_one_letter_code
_entity_poly.pdbx_strand_id
1 'polypeptide(L)'
;MYYHLFYRDKPYESSKFITDQISVILDKNILKKDGIRSIVIEPGNVSSNILGDLNSIVMNYLVYIGFLIVRFLFGISHLTVTPKNGSYGAFHVAFLDNDDLNGNLKYFTNCNRYGKPYIETKLISYDEELAQYLISEFDNLVMYTTGNK
;
A
#
# COMPACT_ATOMS: atom_id res chain seq x y z
N MET A 1 22.67 1.61 11.81
CA MET A 1 22.93 2.99 11.35
C MET A 1 21.75 3.54 10.52
N TYR A 2 20.48 3.30 10.92
CA TYR A 2 19.29 3.62 10.11
C TYR A 2 18.19 4.42 10.85
N TYR A 3 18.40 4.78 12.12
CA TYR A 3 17.40 5.46 12.95
C TYR A 3 16.92 6.81 12.41
N HIS A 4 17.67 7.45 11.52
CA HIS A 4 17.30 8.73 10.91
C HIS A 4 16.26 8.58 9.79
N LEU A 5 16.03 7.37 9.26
CA LEU A 5 15.04 7.10 8.22
C LEU A 5 13.62 6.95 8.78
N PHE A 6 13.50 6.76 10.10
CA PHE A 6 12.23 6.61 10.79
C PHE A 6 11.92 7.88 11.58
N TYR A 7 11.06 8.71 11.00
CA TYR A 7 10.60 9.91 11.67
C TYR A 7 9.58 9.53 12.74
N ARG A 8 9.94 9.70 14.02
CA ARG A 8 9.06 9.44 15.16
C ARG A 8 7.71 10.17 15.05
N ASP A 9 7.72 11.33 14.39
CA ASP A 9 6.55 12.19 14.19
C ASP A 9 5.72 11.80 12.95
N LYS A 10 6.17 10.81 12.15
CA LYS A 10 5.47 10.29 10.96
C LYS A 10 5.42 8.75 10.96
N PRO A 11 4.77 8.14 11.96
CA PRO A 11 4.74 6.68 12.10
C PRO A 11 4.01 5.98 10.96
N TYR A 12 2.95 6.60 10.42
CA TYR A 12 2.19 6.04 9.31
C TYR A 12 3.05 5.92 8.04
N GLU A 13 3.70 7.01 7.63
CA GLU A 13 4.57 7.06 6.46
C GLU A 13 5.78 6.15 6.63
N SER A 14 6.37 6.12 7.83
CA SER A 14 7.47 5.21 8.16
C SER A 14 7.06 3.75 7.98
N SER A 15 5.84 3.36 8.39
CA SER A 15 5.34 1.99 8.20
C SER A 15 5.18 1.62 6.72
N LYS A 16 4.72 2.56 5.89
CA LYS A 16 4.57 2.36 4.44
C LYS A 16 5.93 2.26 3.75
N PHE A 17 6.87 3.11 4.14
CA PHE A 17 8.25 3.04 3.67
C PHE A 17 8.89 1.69 4.00
N ILE A 18 8.79 1.23 5.24
CA ILE A 18 9.34 -0.08 5.66
C ILE A 18 8.71 -1.21 4.85
N THR A 19 7.38 -1.19 4.66
CA THR A 19 6.66 -2.18 3.84
C THR A 19 7.23 -2.23 2.43
N ASP A 20 7.43 -1.07 1.80
CA ASP A 20 8.03 -0.99 0.47
C ASP A 20 9.46 -1.57 0.48
N GLN A 21 10.31 -1.24 1.47
CA GLN A 21 11.68 -1.77 1.57
C GLN A 21 11.73 -3.30 1.63
N ILE A 22 10.96 -3.92 2.54
CA ILE A 22 11.05 -5.37 2.79
C ILE A 22 10.36 -6.19 1.70
N SER A 23 9.31 -5.65 1.06
CA SER A 23 8.46 -6.39 0.12
C SER A 23 9.24 -7.00 -1.05
N VAL A 24 10.24 -6.28 -1.56
CA VAL A 24 11.05 -6.69 -2.71
C VAL A 24 11.98 -7.84 -2.35
N ILE A 25 12.63 -7.76 -1.18
CA ILE A 25 13.52 -8.82 -0.68
C ILE A 25 12.71 -10.07 -0.31
N LEU A 26 11.53 -9.88 0.30
CA LEU A 26 10.61 -10.97 0.59
C LEU A 26 10.21 -11.70 -0.70
N ASP A 27 9.84 -10.98 -1.76
CA ASP A 27 9.46 -11.60 -3.03
C ASP A 27 10.66 -12.35 -3.64
N LYS A 28 11.77 -11.66 -3.87
CA LYS A 28 12.90 -12.21 -4.63
C LYS A 28 13.65 -13.33 -3.91
N ASN A 29 13.96 -13.13 -2.63
CA ASN A 29 14.99 -13.91 -1.95
C ASN A 29 14.40 -14.96 -1.00
N ILE A 30 13.17 -14.73 -0.50
CA ILE A 30 12.61 -15.53 0.59
C ILE A 30 11.41 -16.36 0.11
N LEU A 31 10.38 -15.73 -0.46
CA LEU A 31 9.08 -16.36 -0.67
C LEU A 31 8.93 -17.02 -2.05
N LYS A 32 9.53 -16.46 -3.11
CA LYS A 32 9.33 -16.94 -4.49
C LYS A 32 9.75 -18.40 -4.69
N LYS A 33 10.79 -18.87 -3.99
CA LYS A 33 11.23 -20.27 -4.03
C LYS A 33 10.16 -21.25 -3.55
N ASP A 34 9.25 -20.79 -2.69
CA ASP A 34 8.15 -21.57 -2.12
C ASP A 34 6.84 -21.36 -2.93
N GLY A 35 6.92 -20.72 -4.10
CA GLY A 35 5.77 -20.40 -4.94
C GLY A 35 4.89 -19.26 -4.41
N ILE A 36 5.36 -18.52 -3.39
CA ILE A 36 4.65 -17.41 -2.77
C ILE A 36 5.23 -16.09 -3.28
N ARG A 37 4.35 -15.13 -3.61
CA ARG A 37 4.74 -13.80 -4.09
C ARG A 37 4.47 -12.73 -3.03
N SER A 38 5.35 -11.74 -2.94
CA SER A 38 5.17 -10.54 -2.12
C SER A 38 5.00 -9.33 -3.04
N ILE A 39 3.77 -8.78 -3.07
CA ILE A 39 3.39 -7.70 -3.99
C ILE A 39 2.85 -6.50 -3.20
N VAL A 40 3.25 -5.30 -3.61
CA VAL A 40 2.77 -4.05 -3.01
C VAL A 40 1.69 -3.43 -3.87
N ILE A 41 0.56 -3.12 -3.24
CA ILE A 41 -0.56 -2.40 -3.85
C ILE A 41 -0.80 -1.11 -3.07
N GLU A 42 -1.01 -0.01 -3.80
CA GLU A 42 -1.48 1.25 -3.24
C GLU A 42 -2.95 1.48 -3.67
N PRO A 43 -3.90 1.56 -2.73
CA PRO A 43 -5.35 1.58 -3.06
C PRO A 43 -5.87 2.95 -3.52
N GLY A 44 -5.00 3.94 -3.67
CA GLY A 44 -5.41 5.32 -3.85
C GLY A 44 -6.07 5.92 -2.59
N ASN A 45 -6.68 7.08 -2.76
CA ASN A 45 -7.43 7.76 -1.71
C ASN A 45 -8.88 7.29 -1.68
N VAL A 46 -9.15 6.32 -0.81
CA VAL A 46 -10.49 5.84 -0.50
C VAL A 46 -11.14 6.80 0.50
N SER A 47 -12.41 7.16 0.29
CA SER A 47 -13.20 7.91 1.28
C SER A 47 -13.66 6.97 2.40
N SER A 48 -12.72 6.28 3.03
CA SER A 48 -12.99 5.41 4.18
C SER A 48 -12.77 6.20 5.46
N ASN A 49 -13.85 6.42 6.21
CA ASN A 49 -13.80 6.84 7.61
C ASN A 49 -13.06 8.16 7.92
N ILE A 50 -12.98 9.10 6.95
CA ILE A 50 -12.32 10.41 7.14
C ILE A 50 -12.94 11.20 8.30
N LEU A 51 -14.22 10.95 8.59
CA LEU A 51 -14.97 11.55 9.69
C LEU A 51 -15.53 10.49 10.63
N GLY A 52 -14.84 9.37 10.79
CA GLY A 52 -15.31 8.24 11.60
C GLY A 52 -15.72 8.61 13.02
N ASP A 53 -14.96 9.52 13.62
CA ASP A 53 -15.22 9.99 14.98
C ASP A 53 -16.39 10.99 15.07
N LEU A 54 -16.79 11.60 13.95
CA LEU A 54 -17.85 12.60 13.91
C LEU A 54 -19.26 12.01 13.88
N ASN A 55 -19.41 10.68 13.75
CA ASN A 55 -20.69 9.95 13.77
C ASN A 55 -21.82 10.58 12.91
N SER A 56 -21.45 11.38 11.90
CA SER A 56 -22.38 12.17 11.10
C SER A 56 -22.45 11.60 9.70
N ILE A 57 -23.55 10.92 9.42
CA ILE A 57 -23.79 10.34 8.10
C ILE A 57 -23.87 11.43 7.02
N VAL A 58 -24.42 12.60 7.35
CA VAL A 58 -24.54 13.74 6.42
C VAL A 58 -23.16 14.26 6.03
N MET A 59 -22.25 14.44 6.99
CA MET A 59 -20.91 14.94 6.69
C MET A 59 -20.10 13.92 5.89
N ASN A 60 -20.25 12.63 6.16
CA ASN A 60 -19.65 11.58 5.33
C ASN A 60 -20.14 11.65 3.87
N TYR A 61 -21.45 11.85 3.65
CA TYR A 61 -21.98 12.05 2.30
C TYR A 61 -21.45 13.32 1.62
N LEU A 62 -21.34 14.43 2.34
CA LEU A 62 -20.79 15.68 1.77
C LEU A 62 -19.32 15.52 1.37
N VAL A 63 -18.49 14.88 2.20
CA VAL A 63 -17.09 14.58 1.85
C VAL A 63 -17.01 13.66 0.64
N TYR A 64 -17.84 12.61 0.61
CA TYR A 64 -17.91 11.69 -0.51
C TYR A 64 -18.26 12.41 -1.82
N ILE A 65 -19.31 13.24 -1.82
CA ILE A 65 -19.71 14.04 -2.99
C ILE A 65 -18.60 15.04 -3.38
N GLY A 66 -17.97 15.69 -2.39
CA GLY A 66 -16.85 16.59 -2.63
C GLY A 66 -15.70 15.90 -3.36
N PHE A 67 -15.31 14.69 -2.94
CA PHE A 67 -14.27 13.91 -3.61
C PHE A 67 -14.67 13.49 -5.03
N LEU A 68 -15.93 13.16 -5.28
CA LEU A 68 -16.42 12.88 -6.63
C LEU A 68 -16.32 14.11 -7.54
N ILE A 69 -16.75 15.29 -7.05
CA ILE A 69 -16.67 16.55 -7.79
C ILE A 69 -15.21 16.91 -8.09
N VAL A 70 -14.33 16.83 -7.09
CA VAL A 70 -12.90 17.13 -7.25
C VAL A 70 -12.28 16.21 -8.30
N ARG A 71 -12.53 14.89 -8.22
CA ARG A 71 -12.04 13.95 -9.23
C ARG A 71 -12.57 14.27 -10.63
N PHE A 72 -13.85 14.60 -10.74
CA PHE A 72 -14.48 14.88 -12.04
C PHE A 72 -13.91 16.16 -12.69
N LEU A 73 -13.80 17.24 -11.93
CA LEU A 73 -13.35 18.56 -12.41
C LEU A 73 -11.83 18.59 -12.67
N PHE A 74 -11.03 18.12 -11.72
CA PHE A 74 -9.57 18.26 -11.75
C PHE A 74 -8.85 17.02 -12.30
N GLY A 75 -9.53 15.88 -12.41
CA GLY A 75 -8.93 14.64 -12.92
C GLY A 75 -7.86 14.05 -12.02
N ILE A 76 -7.97 14.24 -10.71
CA ILE A 76 -7.05 13.64 -9.73
C ILE A 76 -7.26 12.13 -9.73
N SER A 77 -6.40 11.41 -10.44
CA SER A 77 -6.56 9.98 -10.71
C SER A 77 -6.44 9.10 -9.48
N HIS A 78 -5.65 9.54 -8.50
CA HIS A 78 -5.43 8.83 -7.25
C HIS A 78 -6.66 8.83 -6.31
N LEU A 79 -7.68 9.67 -6.57
CA LEU A 79 -8.95 9.64 -5.83
C LEU A 79 -9.80 8.44 -6.27
N THR A 80 -9.65 7.29 -5.60
CA THR A 80 -10.49 6.10 -5.86
C THR A 80 -11.90 6.25 -5.28
N VAL A 81 -12.01 7.03 -4.19
CA VAL A 81 -13.23 7.47 -3.49
C VAL A 81 -14.03 6.33 -2.82
N THR A 82 -14.27 5.22 -3.50
CA THR A 82 -15.03 4.08 -2.96
C THR A 82 -14.12 2.92 -2.58
N PRO A 83 -14.46 2.12 -1.56
CA PRO A 83 -13.73 0.90 -1.23
C PRO A 83 -13.66 -0.08 -2.41
N LYS A 84 -14.74 -0.16 -3.21
CA LYS A 84 -14.80 -0.99 -4.43
C LYS A 84 -13.72 -0.59 -5.44
N ASN A 85 -13.51 0.72 -5.65
CA ASN A 85 -12.48 1.19 -6.55
C ASN A 85 -11.09 1.00 -5.94
N GLY A 86 -10.91 1.28 -4.64
CA GLY A 86 -9.62 1.13 -3.98
C GLY A 86 -9.14 -0.32 -3.88
N SER A 87 -10.06 -1.30 -3.85
CA SER A 87 -9.71 -2.73 -3.87
C SER A 87 -9.34 -3.25 -5.27
N TYR A 88 -9.50 -2.45 -6.33
CA TYR A 88 -9.29 -2.91 -7.70
C TYR A 88 -7.86 -3.40 -7.96
N GLY A 89 -6.82 -2.75 -7.41
CA GLY A 89 -5.44 -3.23 -7.54
C GLY A 89 -5.20 -4.58 -6.89
N ALA A 90 -5.75 -4.80 -5.70
CA ALA A 90 -5.67 -6.09 -5.03
C ALA A 90 -6.42 -7.18 -5.81
N PHE A 91 -7.62 -6.85 -6.30
CA PHE A 91 -8.36 -7.73 -7.20
C PHE A 91 -7.56 -8.04 -8.47
N HIS A 92 -7.00 -7.05 -9.15
CA HIS A 92 -6.26 -7.25 -10.38
C HIS A 92 -5.05 -8.17 -10.18
N VAL A 93 -4.21 -7.88 -9.18
CA VAL A 93 -3.01 -8.66 -8.86
C VAL A 93 -3.34 -10.09 -8.45
N ALA A 94 -4.43 -10.30 -7.69
CA ALA A 94 -4.82 -11.64 -7.23
C ALA A 94 -5.23 -12.60 -8.36
N PHE A 95 -5.55 -12.09 -9.55
CA PHE A 95 -5.94 -12.88 -10.72
C PHE A 95 -4.86 -12.94 -11.80
N LEU A 96 -3.68 -12.34 -11.57
CA LEU A 96 -2.53 -12.52 -12.46
C LEU A 96 -1.85 -13.86 -12.19
N ASP A 97 -1.32 -14.46 -13.24
CA ASP A 97 -0.44 -15.62 -13.10
C ASP A 97 0.85 -15.22 -12.38
N ASN A 98 1.45 -16.18 -11.68
CA ASN A 98 2.69 -15.95 -10.94
C ASN A 98 3.82 -15.42 -11.83
N ASP A 99 3.83 -15.75 -13.12
CA ASP A 99 4.87 -15.29 -14.05
C ASP A 99 4.67 -13.83 -14.49
N ASP A 100 3.44 -13.32 -14.44
CA ASP A 100 3.09 -11.93 -14.77
C ASP A 100 3.29 -10.98 -13.58
N LEU A 101 3.38 -11.53 -12.37
CA LEU A 101 3.61 -10.77 -11.15
C LEU A 101 5.06 -10.31 -11.03
N ASN A 102 5.27 -9.04 -10.69
CA ASN A 102 6.60 -8.46 -10.49
C ASN A 102 6.69 -7.77 -9.13
N GLY A 103 7.36 -8.39 -8.16
CA GLY A 103 7.54 -7.85 -6.81
C GLY A 103 8.45 -6.63 -6.71
N ASN A 104 9.09 -6.21 -7.81
CA ASN A 104 9.79 -4.92 -7.86
C ASN A 104 8.84 -3.75 -8.15
N LEU A 105 7.60 -4.03 -8.52
CA LEU A 105 6.63 -3.02 -8.89
C LEU A 105 5.64 -2.80 -7.76
N LYS A 106 5.32 -1.53 -7.54
CA LYS A 106 4.18 -1.08 -6.77
C LYS A 106 3.01 -0.82 -7.71
N TYR A 107 1.88 -1.46 -7.42
CA TYR A 107 0.67 -1.39 -8.24
C TYR A 107 -0.27 -0.33 -7.64
N PHE A 108 -0.36 0.82 -8.30
CA PHE A 108 -1.21 1.93 -7.90
C PHE A 108 -2.60 1.77 -8.49
N THR A 109 -3.60 1.77 -7.61
CA THR A 109 -5.00 1.80 -7.99
C THR A 109 -5.43 3.23 -8.21
N ASN A 110 -5.73 3.54 -9.47
CA ASN A 110 -6.19 4.86 -9.90
C ASN A 110 -7.60 4.77 -10.47
N CYS A 111 -8.24 5.92 -10.66
CA CYS A 111 -9.53 6.07 -11.32
C CYS A 111 -9.47 7.21 -12.32
N ASN A 112 -10.08 7.04 -13.49
CA ASN A 112 -10.25 8.18 -14.39
C ASN A 112 -11.29 9.18 -13.83
N ARG A 113 -11.52 10.29 -14.53
CA ARG A 113 -12.49 11.34 -14.13
C ARG A 113 -13.89 10.80 -13.83
N TYR A 114 -14.30 9.74 -14.53
CA TYR A 114 -15.61 9.10 -14.40
C TYR A 114 -15.63 7.95 -13.38
N GLY A 115 -14.51 7.69 -12.69
CA GLY A 115 -14.41 6.66 -11.68
C GLY A 115 -14.18 5.24 -12.20
N LYS A 116 -13.79 5.07 -13.48
CA LYS A 116 -13.35 3.76 -14.00
C LYS A 116 -11.95 3.47 -13.44
N PRO A 117 -11.76 2.36 -12.70
CA PRO A 117 -10.47 2.06 -12.11
C PRO A 117 -9.48 1.55 -13.17
N TYR A 118 -8.19 1.79 -12.95
CA TYR A 118 -7.09 1.27 -13.74
C TYR A 118 -5.83 1.16 -12.87
N ILE A 119 -4.84 0.40 -13.34
CA ILE A 119 -3.58 0.19 -12.63
C ILE A 119 -2.46 0.95 -13.32
N GLU A 120 -1.64 1.61 -12.51
CA GLU A 120 -0.36 2.16 -12.90
C GLU A 120 0.72 1.48 -12.06
N THR A 121 1.87 1.17 -12.66
CA THR A 121 2.97 0.50 -11.95
C THR A 121 4.19 1.39 -11.88
N LYS A 122 4.87 1.40 -10.73
CA LYS A 122 6.17 2.07 -10.55
C LYS A 122 7.16 1.13 -9.89
N LEU A 123 8.44 1.26 -10.25
CA LEU A 123 9.51 0.56 -9.55
C LEU A 123 9.58 1.02 -8.08
N ILE A 124 9.66 0.08 -7.16
CA ILE A 124 9.88 0.34 -5.75
C ILE A 124 11.34 0.76 -5.58
N SER A 125 11.55 1.92 -4.97
CA SER A 125 12.88 2.36 -4.54
C SER A 125 13.19 1.70 -3.19
N TYR A 126 14.10 0.72 -3.20
CA TYR A 126 14.51 0.03 -1.99
C TYR A 126 16.03 -0.02 -1.85
N ASP A 127 16.50 -0.08 -0.61
CA ASP A 127 17.87 -0.34 -0.22
C ASP A 127 17.93 -1.77 0.33
N GLU A 128 18.76 -2.61 -0.30
CA GLU A 128 18.86 -4.03 0.04
C GLU A 128 19.45 -4.29 1.42
N GLU A 129 20.46 -3.52 1.84
CA GLU A 129 21.09 -3.67 3.16
C GLU A 129 20.11 -3.26 4.26
N LEU A 130 19.40 -2.14 4.05
CA LEU A 130 18.34 -1.68 4.95
C LEU A 130 17.19 -2.70 5.04
N ALA A 131 16.75 -3.25 3.91
CA ALA A 131 15.66 -4.22 3.88
C ALA A 131 16.04 -5.51 4.62
N GLN A 132 17.25 -6.02 4.44
CA GLN A 132 17.76 -7.18 5.18
C GLN A 132 17.87 -6.90 6.67
N TYR A 133 18.40 -5.73 7.05
CA TYR A 133 18.43 -5.28 8.44
C TYR A 133 17.02 -5.26 9.05
N LEU A 134 16.05 -4.65 8.38
CA LEU A 134 14.66 -4.55 8.84
C LEU A 134 14.00 -5.91 9.03
N ILE A 135 14.21 -6.85 8.12
CA ILE A 135 13.70 -8.22 8.24
C ILE A 135 14.29 -8.89 9.49
N SER A 136 15.60 -8.79 9.70
CA SER A 136 16.25 -9.38 10.87
C SER A 136 15.78 -8.77 12.20
N GLU A 137 15.53 -7.46 12.23
CA GLU A 137 14.96 -6.78 13.39
C GLU A 137 13.52 -7.25 13.66
N PHE A 138 12.71 -7.45 12.61
CA PHE A 138 11.37 -8.01 12.77
C PHE A 138 11.38 -9.42 13.34
N ASP A 139 12.28 -10.29 12.87
CA ASP A 139 12.42 -11.64 13.44
C ASP A 139 12.82 -11.58 14.91
N ASN A 140 13.77 -10.71 15.28
CA ASN A 140 14.18 -10.50 16.68
C ASN A 140 13.02 -10.01 17.55
N LEU A 141 12.22 -9.06 17.05
CA LEU A 141 11.05 -8.54 17.76
C LEU A 141 9.97 -9.61 17.93
N VAL A 142 9.75 -10.45 16.92
CA VAL A 142 8.81 -11.58 17.00
C VAL A 142 9.31 -12.62 18.03
N MET A 143 10.60 -12.97 18.03
CA MET A 143 11.17 -13.88 19.02
C MET A 143 11.06 -13.34 20.45
N TYR A 144 11.37 -12.06 20.63
CA TYR A 144 11.24 -11.37 21.91
C TYR A 144 9.80 -11.39 22.43
N THR A 145 8.82 -11.12 21.56
CA THR A 145 7.40 -11.03 21.95
C THR A 145 6.74 -12.41 22.13
N THR A 146 7.19 -13.44 21.41
CA THR A 146 6.62 -14.79 21.49
C THR A 146 7.32 -15.68 22.52
N GLY A 147 8.46 -15.26 23.08
CA GLY A 147 9.22 -16.01 24.10
C GLY A 147 10.01 -17.20 23.53
N ASN A 148 10.01 -17.37 22.20
CA ASN A 148 10.85 -18.34 21.50
C ASN A 148 12.27 -17.76 21.38
N LYS A 149 13.11 -18.01 22.39
CA LYS A 149 14.57 -17.80 22.31
C LYS A 149 15.26 -19.04 21.76
#